data_AF-A0A956L5W3-F1
#
_entry.id   AF-A0A956L5W3-F1
#
_cell.length_a   1.000
_cell.length_b   1.000
_cell.length_c   1.000
_cell.angle_alpha   90.00
_cell.angle_beta   90.00
_cell.angle_gamma   90.00
#
_symmetry.space_group_name_H-M   'P 1'
#
loop_
_entity.id
_entity.type
_entity.pdbx_description
1 polymer ?
#
loop_
_entity_poly.entity_id
_entity_poly.type
_entity_poly.pdbx_seq_one_letter_code
_entity_poly.pdbx_strand_id
1 'polypeptide(L)'
;FGKIRNTKRLARAGVALKKLEVLQVQQETVKLVLQAHTTLLLARESQVILRDAKAVVDKARARVEADLGGAGGGDDWDADADVANPDRDPNDLLKVELAEIEVEQKMREALRAEALALGALWDLAGAAAPAGFDVHEDRLAPYAVDGGLRPLQEYREIAVRERPEAHMARAAVEARQAQEKLARAAFLPDLGLVVGVGFARSNAVDREMNRLYYQDPFNYSRVTAALALRWRWDFYNTAFDLQKARADLRAQEYQREAAELFLGQDVSRAYQDVVEADHRIALSARATTLSWQLVVSLEQRDMVGGGDAEKLLRALNDWYKKRFAEAEAIHAHNEAVARLARATGIPLIAPSPAKAPKAPKEPPAGQPP
;
A
#
# COMPACT_ATOMS: atom_id res chain seq x y z
N PHE A 1 -33.97 23.13 25.18
CA PHE A 1 -33.58 23.64 23.85
C PHE A 1 -32.53 22.83 23.07
N GLY A 2 -32.07 21.68 23.58
CA GLY A 2 -31.25 20.76 22.76
C GLY A 2 -29.76 21.13 22.58
N LYS A 3 -29.27 22.23 23.17
CA LYS A 3 -27.84 22.63 23.12
C LYS A 3 -26.90 21.49 23.52
N ILE A 4 -27.09 20.94 24.73
CA ILE A 4 -26.31 19.79 25.24
C ILE A 4 -26.38 18.58 24.29
N ARG A 5 -27.56 18.30 23.74
CA ARG A 5 -27.75 17.18 22.80
C ARG A 5 -26.97 17.39 21.51
N ASN A 6 -26.98 18.60 20.95
CA ASN A 6 -26.27 18.93 19.71
C ASN A 6 -24.76 18.98 19.94
N THR A 7 -24.29 19.52 21.07
CA THR A 7 -22.87 19.47 21.46
C THR A 7 -22.38 18.03 21.64
N LYS A 8 -23.18 17.17 22.29
CA LYS A 8 -22.86 15.72 22.39
C LYS A 8 -22.82 15.05 21.02
N ARG A 9 -23.73 15.40 20.10
CA ARG A 9 -23.71 14.88 18.72
C ARG A 9 -22.45 15.31 17.96
N LEU A 10 -22.07 16.59 18.07
CA LEU A 10 -20.84 17.11 17.46
C LEU A 10 -19.60 16.40 18.00
N ALA A 11 -19.51 16.22 19.32
CA ALA A 11 -18.41 15.48 19.94
C ALA A 11 -18.34 14.02 19.47
N ARG A 12 -19.50 13.34 19.37
CA ARG A 12 -19.58 11.97 18.82
C ARG A 12 -19.16 11.90 17.35
N ALA A 13 -19.56 12.86 16.53
CA ALA A 13 -19.16 12.94 15.12
C ALA A 13 -17.64 13.11 14.98
N GLY A 14 -17.01 13.92 15.84
CA GLY A 14 -15.55 14.06 15.88
C GLY A 14 -14.83 12.76 16.21
N VAL A 15 -15.32 12.01 17.21
CA VAL A 15 -14.76 10.68 17.55
C VAL A 15 -14.98 9.68 16.42
N ALA A 16 -16.15 9.68 15.77
CA ALA A 16 -16.43 8.81 14.64
C ALA A 16 -15.50 9.11 13.44
N LEU A 17 -15.26 10.39 13.15
CA LEU A 17 -14.33 10.80 12.09
C LEU A 17 -12.90 10.32 12.38
N LYS A 18 -12.44 10.41 13.62
CA LYS A 18 -11.13 9.86 14.01
C LYS A 18 -11.04 8.34 13.87
N LYS A 19 -12.12 7.60 14.12
CA LYS A 19 -12.15 6.15 13.85
C LYS A 19 -12.06 5.83 12.36
N LEU A 20 -12.72 6.63 11.51
CA LEU A 20 -12.67 6.47 10.05
C LEU A 20 -11.28 6.81 9.50
N GLU A 21 -10.60 7.81 10.05
CA GLU A 21 -9.22 8.15 9.71
C GLU A 21 -8.26 6.98 9.97
N VAL A 22 -8.46 6.24 11.09
CA VAL A 22 -7.69 5.01 11.35
C VAL A 22 -7.94 3.95 10.28
N LEU A 23 -9.20 3.74 9.86
CA LEU A 23 -9.51 2.79 8.79
C LEU A 23 -8.91 3.21 7.44
N GLN A 24 -8.88 4.51 7.15
CA GLN A 24 -8.23 5.05 5.95
C GLN A 24 -6.73 4.74 5.95
N VAL A 25 -6.06 5.00 7.08
CA VAL A 25 -4.64 4.68 7.24
C VAL A 25 -4.40 3.19 7.09
N GLN A 26 -5.24 2.34 7.67
CA GLN A 26 -5.14 0.88 7.51
C GLN A 26 -5.22 0.44 6.05
N GLN A 27 -6.17 0.97 5.26
CA GLN A 27 -6.28 0.65 3.84
C GLN A 27 -5.07 1.13 3.04
N GLU A 28 -4.52 2.29 3.37
CA GLU A 28 -3.28 2.78 2.75
C GLU A 28 -2.08 1.91 3.11
N THR A 29 -1.95 1.49 4.37
CA THR A 29 -0.90 0.56 4.79
C THR A 29 -1.00 -0.76 4.06
N VAL A 30 -2.21 -1.33 3.90
CA VAL A 30 -2.41 -2.57 3.13
C VAL A 30 -1.94 -2.41 1.68
N LYS A 31 -2.28 -1.30 1.03
CA LYS A 31 -1.79 -0.99 -0.34
C LYS A 31 -0.26 -0.93 -0.38
N LEU A 32 0.37 -0.22 0.55
CA LEU A 32 1.83 -0.09 0.64
C LEU A 32 2.52 -1.45 0.86
N VAL A 33 1.95 -2.31 1.71
CA VAL A 33 2.45 -3.68 1.92
C VAL A 33 2.39 -4.47 0.63
N LEU A 34 1.29 -4.41 -0.11
CA LEU A 34 1.14 -5.11 -1.39
C LEU A 34 2.13 -4.60 -2.45
N GLN A 35 2.38 -3.29 -2.48
CA GLN A 35 3.37 -2.67 -3.37
C GLN A 35 4.78 -3.13 -3.01
N ALA A 36 5.20 -3.01 -1.76
CA ALA A 36 6.51 -3.47 -1.31
C ALA A 36 6.72 -4.98 -1.57
N HIS A 37 5.68 -5.79 -1.36
CA HIS A 37 5.70 -7.21 -1.67
C HIS A 37 5.92 -7.49 -3.16
N THR A 38 5.15 -6.85 -4.06
CA THR A 38 5.34 -7.08 -5.51
C THR A 38 6.67 -6.52 -6.03
N THR A 39 7.20 -5.44 -5.43
CA THR A 39 8.53 -4.91 -5.76
C THR A 39 9.63 -5.89 -5.34
N LEU A 40 9.51 -6.51 -4.16
CA LEU A 40 10.44 -7.54 -3.70
C LEU A 40 10.48 -8.72 -4.69
N LEU A 41 9.30 -9.22 -5.09
CA LEU A 41 9.21 -10.33 -6.05
C LEU A 41 9.76 -9.95 -7.43
N LEU A 42 9.54 -8.72 -7.90
CA LEU A 42 10.15 -8.23 -9.15
C LEU A 42 11.67 -8.19 -9.05
N ALA A 43 12.23 -7.72 -7.94
CA ALA A 43 13.67 -7.67 -7.73
C ALA A 43 14.28 -9.07 -7.75
N ARG A 44 13.63 -10.05 -7.10
CA ARG A 44 14.03 -11.46 -7.12
C ARG A 44 13.96 -12.08 -8.51
N GLU A 45 12.86 -11.85 -9.24
CA GLU A 45 12.72 -12.35 -10.61
C GLU A 45 13.78 -11.73 -11.53
N SER A 46 14.07 -10.44 -11.37
CA SER A 46 15.15 -9.75 -12.09
C SER A 46 16.50 -10.39 -11.84
N GLN A 47 16.83 -10.76 -10.60
CA GLN A 47 18.08 -11.47 -10.30
C GLN A 47 18.15 -12.84 -10.97
N VAL A 48 17.04 -13.57 -11.07
CA VAL A 48 16.99 -14.85 -11.79
C VAL A 48 17.31 -14.63 -13.27
N ILE A 49 16.64 -13.65 -13.90
CA ILE A 49 16.87 -13.29 -15.31
C ILE A 49 18.33 -12.87 -15.54
N LEU A 50 18.92 -12.07 -14.65
CA LEU A 50 20.31 -11.61 -14.75
C LEU A 50 21.34 -12.71 -14.53
N ARG A 51 21.06 -13.68 -13.66
CA ARG A 51 21.93 -14.87 -13.49
C ARG A 51 21.96 -15.70 -14.77
N ASP A 52 20.81 -15.90 -15.40
CA ASP A 52 20.71 -16.57 -16.69
C ASP A 52 21.49 -15.79 -17.78
N ALA A 53 21.33 -14.46 -17.81
CA ALA A 53 22.05 -13.59 -18.75
C ALA A 53 23.56 -13.60 -18.54
N LYS A 54 24.05 -13.57 -17.28
CA LYS A 54 25.47 -13.70 -16.97
C LYS A 54 26.04 -15.01 -17.49
N ALA A 55 25.35 -16.13 -17.28
CA ALA A 55 25.80 -17.43 -17.77
C ALA A 55 25.94 -17.47 -19.30
N VAL A 56 25.15 -16.68 -20.03
CA VAL A 56 25.28 -16.51 -21.49
C VAL A 56 26.51 -15.67 -21.84
N VAL A 57 26.73 -14.55 -21.15
CA VAL A 57 27.90 -13.69 -21.36
C VAL A 57 29.20 -14.44 -21.06
N ASP A 58 29.25 -15.20 -19.97
CA ASP A 58 30.42 -15.99 -19.58
C ASP A 58 30.75 -17.07 -20.65
N LYS A 59 29.73 -17.71 -21.23
CA LYS A 59 29.91 -18.63 -22.37
C LYS A 59 30.40 -17.93 -23.64
N ALA A 60 29.86 -16.75 -23.93
CA ALA A 60 30.29 -15.96 -25.09
C ALA A 60 31.76 -15.54 -24.94
N ARG A 61 32.17 -15.13 -23.74
CA ARG A 61 33.56 -14.81 -23.39
C ARG A 61 34.49 -15.98 -23.62
N ALA A 62 34.19 -17.15 -23.04
CA ALA A 62 35.00 -18.36 -23.21
C ALA A 62 35.17 -18.73 -24.68
N ARG A 63 34.13 -18.54 -25.51
CA ARG A 63 34.19 -18.78 -26.96
C ARG A 63 35.07 -17.76 -27.68
N VAL A 64 34.95 -16.47 -27.37
CA VAL A 64 35.83 -15.41 -27.92
C VAL A 64 37.28 -15.66 -27.54
N GLU A 65 37.56 -16.00 -26.29
CA GLU A 65 38.92 -16.28 -25.82
C GLU A 65 39.51 -17.53 -26.50
N ALA A 66 38.73 -18.60 -26.69
CA ALA A 66 39.16 -19.79 -27.42
C ALA A 66 39.47 -19.49 -28.90
N ASP A 67 38.59 -18.74 -29.58
CA ASP A 67 38.72 -18.42 -31.00
C ASP A 67 39.85 -17.40 -31.30
N LEU A 68 40.24 -16.59 -30.30
CA LEU A 68 41.41 -15.71 -30.35
C LEU A 68 42.72 -16.42 -29.97
N GLY A 69 42.71 -17.76 -29.84
CA GLY A 69 43.89 -18.57 -29.54
C GLY A 69 44.32 -18.46 -28.08
N GLY A 70 43.35 -18.56 -27.15
CA GLY A 70 43.52 -18.33 -25.72
C GLY A 70 44.84 -18.84 -25.15
N ALA A 71 45.44 -18.04 -24.27
CA ALA A 71 46.68 -18.29 -23.54
C ALA A 71 46.60 -19.51 -22.61
N GLY A 72 46.52 -20.71 -23.18
CA GLY A 72 46.75 -21.98 -22.52
C GLY A 72 48.24 -22.28 -22.54
N GLY A 73 48.95 -21.83 -21.50
CA GLY A 73 50.27 -22.36 -21.14
C GLY A 73 50.13 -23.80 -20.63
N GLY A 74 49.84 -24.73 -21.54
CA GLY A 74 49.77 -26.15 -21.29
C GLY A 74 50.23 -26.89 -22.54
N ASP A 75 51.41 -27.48 -22.42
CA ASP A 75 52.19 -28.35 -23.31
C ASP A 75 51.41 -29.35 -24.20
N ASP A 76 50.48 -28.90 -25.03
CA ASP A 76 49.94 -29.68 -26.15
C ASP A 76 50.89 -29.50 -27.35
N TRP A 77 51.82 -30.46 -27.49
CA TRP A 77 52.82 -30.51 -28.56
C TRP A 77 52.25 -30.75 -29.97
N ASP A 78 50.92 -30.84 -30.11
CA ASP A 78 50.20 -31.06 -31.37
C ASP A 78 49.12 -29.99 -31.66
N ALA A 79 49.05 -28.90 -30.88
CA ALA A 79 48.13 -27.79 -31.19
C ALA A 79 48.78 -26.87 -32.23
N ASP A 80 48.26 -26.89 -33.47
CA ASP A 80 48.64 -25.93 -34.52
C ASP A 80 48.45 -24.50 -34.00
N ALA A 81 49.56 -23.79 -33.78
CA ALA A 81 49.61 -22.42 -33.26
C ALA A 81 49.07 -21.35 -34.25
N ASP A 82 48.48 -21.77 -35.36
CA ASP A 82 48.09 -20.93 -36.51
C ASP A 82 46.57 -20.87 -36.75
N VAL A 83 45.73 -21.23 -35.77
CA VAL A 83 44.26 -21.14 -35.91
C VAL A 83 43.66 -19.98 -35.09
N ALA A 84 44.30 -18.81 -35.13
CA ALA A 84 43.57 -17.57 -34.86
C ALA A 84 42.56 -17.39 -35.99
N ASN A 85 41.27 -17.42 -35.70
CA ASN A 85 40.24 -17.20 -36.73
C ASN A 85 40.42 -15.78 -37.31
N PRO A 86 40.87 -15.63 -38.58
CA PRO A 86 41.21 -14.32 -39.14
C PRO A 86 39.98 -13.43 -39.35
N ASP A 87 38.76 -13.99 -39.28
CA ASP A 87 37.50 -13.27 -39.44
C ASP A 87 36.98 -12.65 -38.12
N ARG A 88 37.64 -12.88 -36.97
CA ARG A 88 37.15 -12.40 -35.67
C ARG A 88 37.76 -11.05 -35.28
N ASP A 89 36.89 -10.11 -34.91
CA ASP A 89 37.26 -8.74 -34.58
C ASP A 89 37.90 -8.70 -33.17
N PRO A 90 39.14 -8.18 -32.99
CA PRO A 90 39.75 -7.98 -31.67
C PRO A 90 38.86 -7.20 -30.69
N ASN A 91 37.94 -6.37 -31.20
CA ASN A 91 36.98 -5.64 -30.37
C ASN A 91 35.85 -6.52 -29.79
N ASP A 92 35.70 -7.77 -30.21
CA ASP A 92 34.65 -8.66 -29.69
C ASP A 92 34.85 -8.97 -28.20
N LEU A 93 36.10 -9.06 -27.74
CA LEU A 93 36.40 -9.20 -26.32
C LEU A 93 35.91 -7.98 -25.52
N LEU A 94 36.14 -6.76 -26.05
CA LEU A 94 35.66 -5.52 -25.45
C LEU A 94 34.12 -5.47 -25.40
N LYS A 95 33.44 -5.93 -26.46
CA LYS A 95 31.96 -5.99 -26.49
C LYS A 95 31.41 -6.94 -25.41
N VAL A 96 32.05 -8.08 -25.20
CA VAL A 96 31.65 -9.04 -24.17
C VAL A 96 31.94 -8.50 -22.77
N GLU A 97 33.09 -7.85 -22.56
CA GLU A 97 33.43 -7.20 -21.28
C GLU A 97 32.42 -6.09 -20.93
N LEU A 98 32.03 -5.26 -21.90
CA LEU A 98 30.99 -4.25 -21.71
C LEU A 98 29.65 -4.89 -21.32
N ALA A 99 29.24 -5.97 -21.99
CA ALA A 99 28.02 -6.69 -21.65
C ALA A 99 28.09 -7.32 -20.24
N GLU A 100 29.25 -7.82 -19.81
CA GLU A 100 29.47 -8.33 -18.46
C GLU A 100 29.29 -7.22 -17.41
N ILE A 101 29.88 -6.04 -17.65
CA ILE A 101 29.75 -4.87 -16.78
C ILE A 101 28.28 -4.44 -16.69
N GLU A 102 27.56 -4.38 -17.80
CA GLU A 102 26.13 -4.03 -17.82
C GLU A 102 25.29 -5.00 -17.00
N VAL A 103 25.52 -6.31 -17.15
CA VAL A 103 24.81 -7.34 -16.36
C VAL A 103 25.14 -7.24 -14.88
N GLU A 104 26.41 -7.00 -14.52
CA GLU A 104 26.80 -6.81 -13.11
C GLU A 104 26.16 -5.55 -12.51
N GLN A 105 26.15 -4.43 -13.23
CA GLN A 105 25.48 -3.20 -12.79
C GLN A 105 24.00 -3.45 -12.53
N LYS A 106 23.30 -4.10 -13.47
CA LYS A 106 21.89 -4.47 -13.31
C LYS A 106 21.67 -5.43 -12.15
N MET A 107 22.61 -6.34 -11.89
CA MET A 107 22.55 -7.25 -10.73
C MET A 107 22.63 -6.48 -9.42
N ARG A 108 23.53 -5.49 -9.31
CA ARG A 108 23.64 -4.63 -8.13
C ARG A 108 22.39 -3.79 -7.92
N GLU A 109 21.79 -3.27 -8.99
CA GLU A 109 20.50 -2.57 -8.94
C GLU A 109 19.38 -3.48 -8.41
N ALA A 110 19.28 -4.71 -8.91
CA ALA A 110 18.28 -5.68 -8.47
C ALA A 110 18.47 -6.11 -7.00
N LEU A 111 19.71 -6.34 -6.55
CA LEU A 111 20.02 -6.64 -5.15
C LEU A 111 19.68 -5.46 -4.23
N ARG A 112 19.96 -4.23 -4.66
CA ARG A 112 19.57 -3.02 -3.92
C ARG A 112 18.06 -2.89 -3.83
N ALA A 113 17.34 -3.14 -4.94
CA ALA A 113 15.89 -3.09 -4.96
C ALA A 113 15.27 -4.14 -4.01
N GLU A 114 15.82 -5.35 -3.97
CA GLU A 114 15.40 -6.39 -3.02
C GLU A 114 15.59 -5.93 -1.57
N ALA A 115 16.78 -5.44 -1.22
CA ALA A 115 17.08 -4.98 0.13
C ALA A 115 16.19 -3.83 0.58
N LEU A 116 15.89 -2.87 -0.31
CA LEU A 116 14.99 -1.75 -0.02
C LEU A 116 13.53 -2.21 0.12
N ALA A 117 13.06 -3.12 -0.72
CA ALA A 117 11.70 -3.65 -0.64
C ALA A 117 11.49 -4.47 0.64
N LEU A 118 12.47 -5.29 1.02
CA LEU A 118 12.45 -6.05 2.27
C LEU A 118 12.50 -5.11 3.49
N GLY A 119 13.36 -4.09 3.45
CA GLY A 119 13.43 -3.06 4.49
C GLY A 119 12.10 -2.32 4.65
N ALA A 120 11.43 -1.95 3.55
CA ALA A 120 10.12 -1.34 3.59
C ALA A 120 9.05 -2.26 4.20
N LEU A 121 9.11 -3.58 3.94
CA LEU A 121 8.22 -4.55 4.58
C LEU A 121 8.48 -4.66 6.09
N TRP A 122 9.75 -4.63 6.52
CA TRP A 122 10.10 -4.59 7.94
C TRP A 122 9.61 -3.31 8.61
N ASP A 123 9.78 -2.15 7.97
CA ASP A 123 9.32 -0.86 8.48
C ASP A 123 7.78 -0.82 8.61
N LEU A 124 7.06 -1.39 7.64
CA LEU A 124 5.60 -1.48 7.66
C LEU A 124 5.08 -2.49 8.70
N ALA A 125 5.78 -3.61 8.90
CA ALA A 125 5.42 -4.63 9.89
C ALA A 125 5.78 -4.21 11.33
N GLY A 126 6.81 -3.37 11.49
CA GLY A 126 7.29 -2.88 12.78
C GLY A 126 7.62 -4.04 13.74
N ALA A 127 7.09 -3.98 14.95
CA ALA A 127 7.33 -5.00 15.98
C ALA A 127 6.72 -6.38 15.67
N ALA A 128 5.88 -6.51 14.64
CA ALA A 128 5.31 -7.78 14.22
C ALA A 128 6.25 -8.60 13.34
N ALA A 129 7.33 -8.01 12.81
CA ALA A 129 8.33 -8.73 12.01
C ALA A 129 9.28 -9.52 12.93
N PRO A 130 9.29 -10.87 12.89
CA PRO A 130 10.30 -11.67 13.57
C PRO A 130 11.70 -11.44 12.97
N ALA A 131 12.73 -11.81 13.73
CA ALA A 131 14.09 -11.83 13.21
C ALA A 131 14.18 -12.76 11.99
N GLY A 132 14.69 -12.25 10.87
CA GLY A 132 14.73 -12.98 9.60
C GLY A 132 13.38 -13.05 8.86
N PHE A 133 12.46 -12.11 9.11
CA PHE A 133 11.23 -11.98 8.34
C PHE A 133 11.53 -11.90 6.84
N ASP A 134 10.92 -12.81 6.09
CA ASP A 134 11.00 -12.87 4.64
C ASP A 134 9.68 -13.38 4.05
N VAL A 135 9.45 -13.08 2.78
CA VAL A 135 8.32 -13.55 1.99
C VAL A 135 8.58 -14.98 1.52
N HIS A 136 7.58 -15.85 1.64
CA HIS A 136 7.67 -17.26 1.26
C HIS A 136 7.72 -17.46 -0.26
N GLU A 137 7.05 -16.58 -1.01
CA GLU A 137 7.05 -16.56 -2.46
C GLU A 137 8.42 -16.12 -3.01
N ASP A 138 8.99 -16.97 -3.88
CA ASP A 138 10.25 -16.69 -4.57
C ASP A 138 10.05 -16.17 -6.00
N ARG A 139 8.82 -16.28 -6.54
CA ARG A 139 8.52 -16.03 -7.95
C ARG A 139 7.44 -14.98 -8.09
N LEU A 140 7.64 -14.08 -9.05
CA LEU A 140 6.65 -13.08 -9.40
C LEU A 140 5.52 -13.73 -10.21
N ALA A 141 4.29 -13.61 -9.72
CA ALA A 141 3.08 -14.07 -10.40
C ALA A 141 2.00 -12.98 -10.36
N PRO A 142 1.10 -12.92 -11.35
CA PRO A 142 -0.04 -12.01 -11.34
C PRO A 142 -0.98 -12.33 -10.17
N TYR A 143 -1.45 -11.31 -9.46
CA TYR A 143 -2.49 -11.47 -8.45
C TYR A 143 -3.82 -11.83 -9.10
N ALA A 144 -4.45 -12.88 -8.55
CA ALA A 144 -5.80 -13.26 -8.91
C ALA A 144 -6.81 -12.44 -8.10
N VAL A 145 -7.75 -11.81 -8.81
CA VAL A 145 -8.91 -11.16 -8.19
C VAL A 145 -9.93 -12.23 -7.83
N ASP A 146 -10.35 -12.28 -6.56
CA ASP A 146 -11.31 -13.28 -6.10
C ASP A 146 -12.66 -13.15 -6.83
N GLY A 147 -13.12 -14.25 -7.43
CA GLY A 147 -14.31 -14.28 -8.29
C GLY A 147 -14.18 -13.55 -9.62
N GLY A 148 -12.98 -13.10 -10.01
CA GLY A 148 -12.71 -12.39 -11.26
C GLY A 148 -13.08 -10.89 -11.23
N LEU A 149 -12.70 -10.18 -12.29
CA LEU A 149 -12.95 -8.74 -12.38
C LEU A 149 -14.44 -8.47 -12.67
N ARG A 150 -15.13 -7.88 -11.68
CA ARG A 150 -16.55 -7.51 -11.77
C ARG A 150 -16.76 -6.24 -12.61
N PRO A 151 -17.99 -5.94 -13.07
CA PRO A 151 -18.27 -4.73 -13.82
C PRO A 151 -17.91 -3.44 -13.05
N LEU A 152 -17.37 -2.43 -13.74
CA LEU A 152 -16.97 -1.15 -13.15
C LEU A 152 -18.05 -0.50 -12.27
N GLN A 153 -19.32 -0.60 -12.68
CA GLN A 153 -20.42 0.02 -11.95
C GLN A 153 -20.58 -0.59 -10.54
N GLU A 154 -20.38 -1.89 -10.39
CA GLU A 154 -20.42 -2.56 -9.08
C GLU A 154 -19.29 -2.05 -8.17
N TYR A 155 -18.08 -1.87 -8.70
CA TYR A 155 -16.96 -1.31 -7.94
C TYR A 155 -17.20 0.13 -7.49
N ARG A 156 -17.86 0.96 -8.31
CA ARG A 156 -18.25 2.32 -7.92
C ARG A 156 -19.25 2.31 -6.75
N GLU A 157 -20.22 1.41 -6.79
CA GLU A 157 -21.21 1.27 -5.72
C GLU A 157 -20.60 0.77 -4.41
N ILE A 158 -19.69 -0.23 -4.51
CA ILE A 158 -18.91 -0.72 -3.37
C ILE A 158 -18.08 0.42 -2.77
N ALA A 159 -17.39 1.20 -3.60
CA ALA A 159 -16.54 2.30 -3.13
C ALA A 159 -17.33 3.36 -2.33
N VAL A 160 -18.53 3.73 -2.79
CA VAL A 160 -19.41 4.68 -2.09
C VAL A 160 -19.94 4.11 -0.76
N ARG A 161 -20.00 2.77 -0.63
CA ARG A 161 -20.51 2.09 0.56
C ARG A 161 -19.43 1.76 1.59
N GLU A 162 -18.24 1.36 1.16
CA GLU A 162 -17.20 0.79 2.02
C GLU A 162 -16.00 1.73 2.25
N ARG A 163 -15.77 2.74 1.39
CA ARG A 163 -14.59 3.60 1.55
C ARG A 163 -14.68 4.48 2.80
N PRO A 164 -13.63 4.52 3.63
CA PRO A 164 -13.52 5.44 4.76
C PRO A 164 -13.71 6.90 4.33
N GLU A 165 -13.20 7.32 3.18
CA GLU A 165 -13.35 8.70 2.69
C GLU A 165 -14.80 9.09 2.42
N ALA A 166 -15.61 8.19 1.85
CA ALA A 166 -17.02 8.42 1.63
C ALA A 166 -17.76 8.56 2.97
N HIS A 167 -17.44 7.70 3.94
CA HIS A 167 -18.00 7.81 5.30
C HIS A 167 -17.56 9.10 6.01
N MET A 168 -16.30 9.53 5.86
CA MET A 168 -15.80 10.77 6.45
C MET A 168 -16.51 11.98 5.87
N ALA A 169 -16.73 12.02 4.54
CA ALA A 169 -17.46 13.10 3.89
C ALA A 169 -18.91 13.20 4.40
N ARG A 170 -19.58 12.06 4.59
CA ARG A 170 -20.93 12.00 5.20
C ARG A 170 -20.93 12.45 6.66
N ALA A 171 -19.99 11.96 7.47
CA ALA A 171 -19.85 12.31 8.87
C ALA A 171 -19.54 13.81 9.06
N ALA A 172 -18.76 14.41 8.15
CA ALA A 172 -18.48 15.84 8.15
C ALA A 172 -19.75 16.69 7.90
N VAL A 173 -20.61 16.27 6.97
CA VAL A 173 -21.93 16.92 6.76
C VAL A 173 -22.78 16.80 8.02
N GLU A 174 -22.88 15.62 8.64
CA GLU A 174 -23.63 15.43 9.88
C GLU A 174 -23.12 16.31 11.03
N ALA A 175 -21.80 16.50 11.13
CA ALA A 175 -21.18 17.40 12.09
C ALA A 175 -21.61 18.85 11.86
N ARG A 176 -21.61 19.32 10.59
CA ARG A 176 -22.09 20.67 10.24
C ARG A 176 -23.59 20.86 10.47
N GLN A 177 -24.39 19.82 10.25
CA GLN A 177 -25.82 19.85 10.60
C GLN A 177 -26.04 19.99 12.11
N ALA A 178 -25.23 19.31 12.93
CA ALA A 178 -25.29 19.47 14.39
C ALA A 178 -24.85 20.88 14.83
N GLN A 179 -23.87 21.47 14.15
CA GLN A 179 -23.39 22.83 14.38
C GLN A 179 -24.46 23.88 14.01
N GLU A 180 -25.16 23.75 12.88
CA GLU A 180 -26.30 24.61 12.53
C GLU A 180 -27.40 24.56 13.59
N LYS A 181 -27.75 23.35 14.05
CA LYS A 181 -28.76 23.17 15.11
C LYS A 181 -28.31 23.75 16.45
N LEU A 182 -27.01 23.73 16.74
CA LEU A 182 -26.44 24.37 17.93
C LEU A 182 -26.50 25.91 17.83
N ALA A 183 -26.12 26.47 16.68
CA ALA A 183 -26.23 27.91 16.41
C ALA A 183 -27.70 28.38 16.50
N ARG A 184 -28.64 27.61 15.96
CA ARG A 184 -30.08 27.88 16.10
C ARG A 184 -30.54 27.84 17.56
N ALA A 185 -30.05 26.88 18.33
CA ALA A 185 -30.41 26.79 19.75
C ALA A 185 -29.84 27.94 20.58
N ALA A 186 -28.79 28.64 20.12
CA ALA A 186 -28.17 29.76 20.82
C ALA A 186 -29.12 30.96 21.04
N PHE A 187 -30.18 31.10 20.22
CA PHE A 187 -31.23 32.10 20.40
C PHE A 187 -32.07 31.88 21.66
N LEU A 188 -32.11 30.65 22.18
CA LEU A 188 -32.94 30.26 23.32
C LEU A 188 -32.13 30.37 24.62
N PRO A 189 -32.77 30.70 25.76
CA PRO A 189 -32.07 30.85 27.02
C PRO A 189 -31.50 29.51 27.54
N ASP A 190 -30.46 29.57 28.36
CA ASP A 190 -30.01 28.43 29.15
C ASP A 190 -30.78 28.39 30.47
N LEU A 191 -31.32 27.22 30.80
CA LEU A 191 -32.00 26.94 32.06
C LEU A 191 -31.16 25.92 32.84
N GLY A 192 -30.82 26.25 34.08
CA GLY A 192 -30.12 25.38 35.02
C GLY A 192 -30.94 25.19 36.30
N LEU A 193 -30.94 23.98 36.82
CA LEU A 193 -31.47 23.67 38.15
C LEU A 193 -30.28 23.24 39.02
N VAL A 194 -30.08 23.94 40.13
CA VAL A 194 -29.09 23.60 41.14
C VAL A 194 -29.84 23.10 42.36
N VAL A 195 -29.52 21.89 42.82
CA VAL A 195 -30.06 21.31 44.05
C VAL A 195 -28.89 21.02 44.98
N GLY A 196 -28.96 21.53 46.21
CA GLY A 196 -27.97 21.32 47.25
C GLY A 196 -28.63 20.73 48.49
N VAL A 197 -27.97 19.77 49.12
CA VAL A 197 -28.38 19.19 50.40
C VAL A 197 -27.25 19.45 51.39
N GLY A 198 -27.57 20.05 52.52
CA GLY A 198 -26.62 20.37 53.58
C GLY A 198 -27.07 19.76 54.89
N PHE A 199 -26.16 19.05 55.55
CA PHE A 199 -26.34 18.52 56.89
C PHE A 199 -25.12 18.88 57.73
N ALA A 200 -25.34 19.51 58.88
CA ALA A 200 -24.31 19.77 59.87
C ALA A 200 -24.83 19.37 61.25
N ARG A 201 -23.95 18.82 62.08
CA ARG A 201 -24.24 18.44 63.47
C ARG A 201 -23.04 18.77 64.35
N SER A 202 -23.25 19.58 65.37
CA SER A 202 -22.24 19.91 66.38
C SER A 202 -22.67 19.42 67.76
N ASN A 203 -21.71 18.95 68.54
CA ASN A 203 -21.85 18.45 69.91
C ASN A 203 -21.62 19.52 70.98
N ALA A 204 -21.23 20.74 70.60
CA ALA A 204 -20.94 21.86 71.50
C ALA A 204 -22.09 22.88 71.64
N VAL A 205 -23.27 22.59 71.10
CA VAL A 205 -24.41 23.53 71.06
C VAL A 205 -25.53 23.08 71.99
N ASP A 206 -26.09 24.03 72.72
CA ASP A 206 -27.11 23.82 73.76
C ASP A 206 -28.44 23.33 73.16
N ARG A 207 -28.97 22.21 73.68
CA ARG A 207 -30.17 21.53 73.14
C ARG A 207 -31.47 22.32 73.35
N GLU A 208 -31.46 23.32 74.23
CA GLU A 208 -32.66 24.06 74.64
C GLU A 208 -32.98 25.29 73.75
N MET A 209 -32.16 25.59 72.74
CA MET A 209 -32.31 26.79 71.88
C MET A 209 -33.25 26.64 70.66
N ASN A 210 -34.27 25.78 70.75
CA ASN A 210 -35.24 25.55 69.66
C ASN A 210 -36.37 26.62 69.60
N ARG A 211 -36.02 27.91 69.54
CA ARG A 211 -37.00 29.01 69.38
C ARG A 211 -37.22 29.37 67.91
N LEU A 212 -38.42 29.83 67.57
CA LEU A 212 -38.91 30.13 66.21
C LEU A 212 -38.04 31.09 65.36
N TYR A 213 -37.11 31.81 66.00
CA TYR A 213 -36.27 32.84 65.37
C TYR A 213 -34.75 32.56 65.48
N TYR A 214 -34.34 31.38 65.95
CA TYR A 214 -32.93 31.03 66.11
C TYR A 214 -32.48 30.07 64.98
N GLN A 215 -31.57 30.52 64.12
CA GLN A 215 -30.93 29.65 63.12
C GLN A 215 -29.57 29.20 63.65
N ASP A 216 -29.44 27.93 64.02
CA ASP A 216 -28.16 27.33 64.44
C ASP A 216 -27.28 27.03 63.20
N PRO A 217 -26.13 27.71 63.02
CA PRO A 217 -25.22 27.45 61.91
C PRO A 217 -24.54 26.07 61.98
N PHE A 218 -24.55 25.42 63.14
CA PHE A 218 -23.77 24.22 63.43
C PHE A 218 -24.62 22.94 63.54
N ASN A 219 -25.96 23.06 63.50
CA ASN A 219 -26.89 21.93 63.60
C ASN A 219 -28.09 22.12 62.67
N TYR A 220 -27.94 21.76 61.39
CA TYR A 220 -28.98 21.99 60.38
C TYR A 220 -29.14 20.83 59.41
N SER A 221 -30.35 20.67 58.89
CA SER A 221 -30.68 19.87 57.72
C SER A 221 -31.44 20.76 56.74
N ARG A 222 -30.83 21.09 55.60
CA ARG A 222 -31.42 21.99 54.60
C ARG A 222 -31.34 21.37 53.22
N VAL A 223 -32.43 21.45 52.47
CA VAL A 223 -32.45 21.24 51.03
C VAL A 223 -32.65 22.61 50.38
N THR A 224 -31.76 22.96 49.46
CA THR A 224 -31.81 24.21 48.70
C THR A 224 -32.00 23.85 47.23
N ALA A 225 -33.00 24.45 46.57
CA ALA A 225 -33.16 24.35 45.13
C ALA A 225 -33.14 25.77 44.55
N ALA A 226 -32.34 25.98 43.51
CA ALA A 226 -32.23 27.26 42.81
C ALA A 226 -32.37 27.03 41.30
N LEU A 227 -33.20 27.85 40.65
CA LEU A 227 -33.31 27.90 39.20
C LEU A 227 -32.48 29.06 38.68
N ALA A 228 -31.58 28.79 37.74
CA ALA A 228 -30.76 29.78 37.07
C ALA A 228 -31.21 29.90 35.60
N LEU A 229 -31.44 31.12 35.14
CA LEU A 229 -31.74 31.46 33.75
C LEU A 229 -30.61 32.34 33.22
N ARG A 230 -29.98 31.94 32.10
CA ARG A 230 -29.02 32.79 31.38
C ARG A 230 -29.49 33.00 29.96
N TRP A 231 -29.82 34.24 29.61
CA TRP A 231 -30.22 34.59 28.24
C TRP A 231 -29.30 35.64 27.66
N ARG A 232 -28.72 35.34 26.49
CA ARG A 232 -27.91 36.27 25.73
C ARG A 232 -28.83 37.02 24.75
N TRP A 233 -28.95 38.34 24.94
CA TRP A 233 -29.81 39.23 24.15
C TRP A 233 -29.12 39.79 22.90
N ASP A 234 -27.96 39.25 22.54
CA ASP A 234 -27.22 39.60 21.34
C ASP A 234 -27.74 38.81 20.13
N PHE A 235 -28.95 39.15 19.70
CA PHE A 235 -29.62 38.48 18.58
C PHE A 235 -28.95 38.81 17.23
N TYR A 236 -28.32 39.99 17.13
CA TYR A 236 -27.62 40.42 15.92
C TYR A 236 -26.45 39.48 15.61
N ASN A 237 -25.49 39.32 16.52
CA ASN A 237 -24.36 38.41 16.28
C ASN A 237 -24.80 36.94 16.18
N THR A 238 -25.80 36.54 16.97
CA THR A 238 -26.35 35.17 16.91
C THR A 238 -26.98 34.87 15.54
N ALA A 239 -27.54 35.87 14.86
CA ALA A 239 -28.04 35.72 13.48
C ALA A 239 -26.91 35.50 12.46
N PHE A 240 -25.80 36.25 12.56
CA PHE A 240 -24.63 36.01 11.71
C PHE A 240 -23.98 34.65 11.98
N ASP A 241 -23.90 34.22 13.25
CA ASP A 241 -23.41 32.89 13.62
C ASP A 241 -24.24 31.78 12.95
N LEU A 242 -25.57 31.93 12.95
CA LEU A 242 -26.47 30.99 12.30
C LEU A 242 -26.34 31.03 10.77
N GLN A 243 -26.22 32.22 10.17
CA GLN A 243 -26.01 32.36 8.73
C GLN A 243 -24.69 31.70 8.29
N LYS A 244 -23.62 31.93 9.06
CA LYS A 244 -22.32 31.27 8.85
C LYS A 244 -22.44 29.76 8.97
N ALA A 245 -23.08 29.24 10.02
CA ALA A 245 -23.26 27.80 10.20
C ALA A 245 -24.05 27.14 9.05
N ARG A 246 -25.04 27.84 8.48
CA ARG A 246 -25.78 27.38 7.30
C ARG A 246 -24.93 27.41 6.03
N ALA A 247 -24.10 28.44 5.85
CA ALA A 247 -23.17 28.52 4.74
C ALA A 247 -22.12 27.40 4.81
N ASP A 248 -21.54 27.16 6.00
CA ASP A 248 -20.60 26.06 6.25
C ASP A 248 -21.24 24.69 5.96
N LEU A 249 -22.51 24.48 6.32
CA LEU A 249 -23.23 23.26 6.01
C LEU A 249 -23.38 23.05 4.49
N ARG A 250 -23.85 24.08 3.76
CA ARG A 250 -23.98 23.99 2.30
C ARG A 250 -22.63 23.74 1.62
N ALA A 251 -21.58 24.45 2.05
CA ALA A 251 -20.23 24.23 1.56
C ALA A 251 -19.78 22.78 1.79
N GLN A 252 -20.07 22.21 2.97
CA GLN A 252 -19.74 20.82 3.28
C GLN A 252 -20.55 19.81 2.45
N GLU A 253 -21.81 20.10 2.14
CA GLU A 253 -22.65 19.27 1.26
C GLU A 253 -22.07 19.22 -0.16
N TYR A 254 -21.66 20.37 -0.72
CA TYR A 254 -20.98 20.41 -2.01
C TYR A 254 -19.62 19.71 -1.99
N GLN A 255 -18.85 19.84 -0.90
CA GLN A 255 -17.60 19.09 -0.74
C GLN A 255 -17.82 17.58 -0.72
N ARG A 256 -18.90 17.10 -0.09
CA ARG A 256 -19.26 15.68 -0.11
C ARG A 256 -19.60 15.22 -1.52
N GLU A 257 -20.43 15.97 -2.25
CA GLU A 257 -20.79 15.64 -3.64
C GLU A 257 -19.56 15.60 -4.55
N ALA A 258 -18.67 16.60 -4.44
CA ALA A 258 -17.40 16.61 -5.15
C ALA A 258 -16.52 15.41 -4.78
N ALA A 259 -16.42 15.07 -3.49
CA ALA A 259 -15.67 13.90 -3.03
C ALA A 259 -16.23 12.61 -3.63
N GLU A 260 -17.56 12.41 -3.65
CA GLU A 260 -18.18 11.24 -4.26
C GLU A 260 -17.84 11.10 -5.76
N LEU A 261 -17.82 12.21 -6.51
CA LEU A 261 -17.39 12.22 -7.91
C LEU A 261 -15.92 11.84 -8.07
N PHE A 262 -15.02 12.40 -7.25
CA PHE A 262 -13.60 12.07 -7.30
C PHE A 262 -13.34 10.60 -6.91
N LEU A 263 -14.03 10.08 -5.90
CA LEU A 263 -13.93 8.68 -5.52
C LEU A 263 -14.40 7.76 -6.65
N GLY A 264 -15.48 8.12 -7.36
CA GLY A 264 -15.95 7.39 -8.53
C GLY A 264 -14.96 7.40 -9.71
N GLN A 265 -14.29 8.53 -9.93
CA GLN A 265 -13.24 8.65 -10.95
C GLN A 265 -11.99 7.85 -10.59
N ASP A 266 -11.57 7.86 -9.33
CA ASP A 266 -10.44 7.09 -8.81
C ASP A 266 -10.65 5.59 -9.03
N VAL A 267 -11.86 5.08 -8.73
CA VAL A 267 -12.25 3.69 -9.02
C VAL A 267 -12.19 3.39 -10.52
N SER A 268 -12.72 4.29 -11.36
CA SER A 268 -12.67 4.10 -12.82
C SER A 268 -11.26 4.04 -13.36
N ARG A 269 -10.37 4.89 -12.86
CA ARG A 269 -8.96 4.87 -13.24
C ARG A 269 -8.32 3.56 -12.81
N ALA A 270 -8.44 3.19 -11.53
CA ALA A 270 -7.86 1.96 -11.00
C ALA A 270 -8.38 0.71 -11.72
N TYR A 271 -9.66 0.69 -12.11
CA TYR A 271 -10.25 -0.38 -12.90
C TYR A 271 -9.63 -0.48 -14.30
N GLN A 272 -9.51 0.65 -15.01
CA GLN A 272 -8.91 0.67 -16.33
C GLN A 272 -7.43 0.32 -16.30
N ASP A 273 -6.70 0.75 -15.27
CA ASP A 273 -5.30 0.35 -15.05
C ASP A 273 -5.16 -1.18 -14.97
N VAL A 274 -6.08 -1.87 -14.29
CA VAL A 274 -6.06 -3.35 -14.20
C VAL A 274 -6.34 -3.98 -15.55
N VAL A 275 -7.37 -3.51 -16.26
CA VAL A 275 -7.72 -4.03 -17.61
C VAL A 275 -6.56 -3.84 -18.59
N GLU A 276 -5.92 -2.67 -18.57
CA GLU A 276 -4.75 -2.39 -19.41
C GLU A 276 -3.56 -3.29 -19.02
N ALA A 277 -3.32 -3.48 -17.73
CA ALA A 277 -2.23 -4.32 -17.25
C ALA A 277 -2.43 -5.81 -17.61
N ASP A 278 -3.66 -6.33 -17.56
CA ASP A 278 -4.01 -7.67 -18.02
C ASP A 278 -3.66 -7.87 -19.51
N HIS A 279 -4.05 -6.91 -20.35
CA HIS A 279 -3.68 -6.94 -21.77
C HIS A 279 -2.16 -6.88 -21.97
N ARG A 280 -1.46 -6.07 -21.16
CA ARG A 280 -0.01 -5.93 -21.24
C ARG A 280 0.71 -7.21 -20.85
N ILE A 281 0.24 -7.92 -19.81
CA ILE A 281 0.75 -9.25 -19.45
C ILE A 281 0.61 -10.18 -20.66
N ALA A 282 -0.59 -10.30 -21.23
CA ALA A 282 -0.85 -11.22 -22.34
C ALA A 282 0.05 -10.94 -23.56
N LEU A 283 0.24 -9.66 -23.91
CA LEU A 283 1.12 -9.25 -25.01
C LEU A 283 2.59 -9.53 -24.71
N SER A 284 3.04 -9.23 -23.47
CA SER A 284 4.43 -9.46 -23.05
C SER A 284 4.78 -10.95 -23.01
N ALA A 285 3.91 -11.80 -22.46
CA ALA A 285 4.09 -13.25 -22.43
C ALA A 285 4.17 -13.84 -23.85
N ARG A 286 3.33 -13.36 -24.77
CA ARG A 286 3.40 -13.76 -26.19
C ARG A 286 4.70 -13.30 -26.83
N ALA A 287 5.16 -12.09 -26.54
CA ALA A 287 6.43 -11.56 -27.05
C ALA A 287 7.63 -12.38 -26.55
N THR A 288 7.66 -12.74 -25.26
CA THR A 288 8.70 -13.62 -24.67
C THR A 288 8.70 -15.01 -25.32
N THR A 289 7.51 -15.57 -25.57
CA THR A 289 7.39 -16.89 -26.21
C THR A 289 7.92 -16.86 -27.65
N LEU A 290 7.53 -15.85 -28.43
CA LEU A 290 7.99 -15.72 -29.83
C LEU A 290 9.49 -15.42 -29.91
N SER A 291 10.03 -14.59 -29.03
CA SER A 291 11.48 -14.33 -29.01
C SER A 291 12.26 -15.59 -28.62
N TRP A 292 11.75 -16.43 -27.71
CA TRP A 292 12.36 -17.72 -27.40
C TRP A 292 12.36 -18.68 -28.61
N GLN A 293 11.23 -18.78 -29.31
CA GLN A 293 11.15 -19.60 -30.53
C GLN A 293 12.15 -19.16 -31.60
N LEU A 294 12.40 -17.84 -31.72
CA LEU A 294 13.41 -17.31 -32.61
C LEU A 294 14.83 -17.74 -32.19
N VAL A 295 15.14 -17.67 -30.88
CA VAL A 295 16.42 -18.15 -30.33
C VAL A 295 16.64 -19.62 -30.70
N VAL A 296 15.66 -20.49 -30.41
CA VAL A 296 15.75 -21.93 -30.71
C VAL A 296 15.92 -22.20 -32.22
N SER A 297 15.21 -21.45 -33.07
CA SER A 297 15.33 -21.57 -34.52
C SER A 297 16.73 -21.19 -35.03
N LEU A 298 17.32 -20.12 -34.49
CA LEU A 298 18.67 -19.69 -34.84
C LEU A 298 19.73 -20.66 -34.33
N GLU A 299 19.56 -21.21 -33.13
CA GLU A 299 20.43 -22.23 -32.55
C GLU A 299 20.43 -23.52 -33.41
N GLN A 300 19.27 -23.99 -33.85
CA GLN A 300 19.17 -25.15 -34.75
C GLN A 300 19.88 -24.92 -36.09
N ARG A 301 19.82 -23.69 -36.64
CA ARG A 301 20.53 -23.35 -37.88
C ARG A 301 22.05 -23.30 -37.69
N ASP A 302 22.52 -22.86 -36.53
CA ASP A 302 23.93 -22.89 -36.14
C ASP A 302 24.46 -24.32 -36.08
N MET A 303 23.72 -25.24 -35.47
CA MET A 303 24.10 -26.66 -35.38
C MET A 303 24.25 -27.36 -36.76
N VAL A 304 23.55 -26.89 -37.80
CA VAL A 304 23.61 -27.44 -39.16
C VAL A 304 24.67 -26.72 -40.02
N GLY A 305 25.48 -25.84 -39.43
CA GLY A 305 26.61 -25.17 -40.11
C GLY A 305 26.20 -23.99 -41.01
N GLY A 306 24.95 -23.51 -40.91
CA GLY A 306 24.44 -22.35 -41.65
C GLY A 306 24.01 -21.19 -40.77
N GLY A 307 24.45 -21.17 -39.51
CA GLY A 307 24.10 -20.16 -38.52
C GLY A 307 25.00 -18.93 -38.53
N ASP A 308 24.54 -17.91 -37.82
CA ASP A 308 25.22 -16.64 -37.61
C ASP A 308 25.19 -16.35 -36.11
N ALA A 309 26.36 -16.50 -35.46
CA ALA A 309 26.50 -16.36 -34.01
C ALA A 309 26.09 -14.96 -33.51
N GLU A 310 26.30 -13.91 -34.32
CA GLU A 310 25.88 -12.56 -33.98
C GLU A 310 24.36 -12.46 -33.93
N LYS A 311 23.66 -13.05 -34.91
CA LYS A 311 22.19 -13.09 -34.92
C LYS A 311 21.62 -13.86 -33.74
N LEU A 312 22.23 -14.98 -33.36
CA LEU A 312 21.81 -15.76 -32.19
C LEU A 312 21.98 -14.94 -30.90
N LEU A 313 23.14 -14.31 -30.71
CA LEU A 313 23.41 -13.45 -29.54
C LEU A 313 22.43 -12.28 -29.47
N ARG A 314 22.14 -11.63 -30.60
CA ARG A 314 21.16 -10.54 -30.68
C ARG A 314 19.76 -11.01 -30.30
N ALA A 315 19.31 -12.16 -30.84
CA ALA A 315 18.01 -12.73 -30.52
C ALA A 315 17.89 -13.11 -29.04
N LEU A 316 18.98 -13.61 -28.45
CA LEU A 316 19.05 -13.97 -27.03
C LEU A 316 18.97 -12.73 -26.13
N ASN A 317 19.70 -11.66 -26.47
CA ASN A 317 19.57 -10.37 -25.79
C ASN A 317 18.13 -9.82 -25.87
N ASP A 318 17.52 -9.88 -27.06
CA ASP A 318 16.14 -9.45 -27.24
C ASP A 318 15.16 -10.29 -26.43
N TRP A 319 15.37 -11.61 -26.33
CA TRP A 319 14.58 -12.50 -25.47
C TRP A 319 14.67 -12.08 -24.00
N TYR A 320 15.87 -11.83 -23.46
CA TYR A 320 16.03 -11.35 -22.09
C TYR A 320 15.30 -10.03 -21.85
N LYS A 321 15.40 -9.07 -22.78
CA LYS A 321 14.63 -7.81 -22.71
C LYS A 321 13.13 -8.05 -22.67
N LYS A 322 12.60 -9.01 -23.45
CA LYS A 322 11.17 -9.38 -23.40
C LYS A 322 10.79 -10.02 -22.07
N ARG A 323 11.65 -10.88 -21.52
CA ARG A 323 11.43 -11.51 -20.21
C ARG A 323 11.41 -10.48 -19.07
N PHE A 324 12.26 -9.45 -19.10
CA PHE A 324 12.17 -8.32 -18.18
C PHE A 324 10.85 -7.54 -18.35
N ALA A 325 10.49 -7.21 -19.59
CA ALA A 325 9.25 -6.48 -19.87
C ALA A 325 8.00 -7.26 -19.40
N GLU A 326 8.03 -8.59 -19.46
CA GLU A 326 6.98 -9.45 -18.90
C GLU A 326 6.95 -9.38 -17.36
N ALA A 327 8.10 -9.46 -16.69
CA ALA A 327 8.16 -9.30 -15.24
C ALA A 327 7.65 -7.91 -14.80
N GLU A 328 8.03 -6.84 -15.49
CA GLU A 328 7.51 -5.48 -15.26
C GLU A 328 6.00 -5.36 -15.54
N ALA A 329 5.49 -6.08 -16.56
CA ALA A 329 4.06 -6.14 -16.84
C ALA A 329 3.28 -6.79 -15.69
N ILE A 330 3.79 -7.91 -15.15
CA ILE A 330 3.20 -8.60 -13.99
C ILE A 330 3.26 -7.71 -12.75
N HIS A 331 4.39 -7.05 -12.50
CA HIS A 331 4.54 -6.15 -11.36
C HIS A 331 3.51 -5.01 -11.38
N ALA A 332 3.35 -4.33 -12.52
CA ALA A 332 2.41 -3.22 -12.63
C ALA A 332 0.94 -3.68 -12.55
N HIS A 333 0.63 -4.89 -13.02
CA HIS A 333 -0.68 -5.50 -12.78
C HIS A 333 -0.96 -5.67 -11.29
N ASN A 334 0.00 -6.22 -10.55
CA ASN A 334 -0.10 -6.39 -9.11
C ASN A 334 -0.28 -5.04 -8.38
N GLU A 335 0.41 -4.00 -8.83
CA GLU A 335 0.20 -2.63 -8.34
C GLU A 335 -1.20 -2.10 -8.68
N ALA A 336 -1.69 -2.32 -9.90
CA ALA A 336 -3.01 -1.89 -10.34
C ALA A 336 -4.12 -2.57 -9.51
N VAL A 337 -3.98 -3.87 -9.24
CA VAL A 337 -4.89 -4.62 -8.36
C VAL A 337 -4.86 -4.07 -6.93
N ALA A 338 -3.67 -3.78 -6.38
CA ALA A 338 -3.54 -3.14 -5.06
C ALA A 338 -4.18 -1.75 -5.02
N ARG A 339 -4.02 -0.94 -6.08
CA ARG A 339 -4.70 0.35 -6.23
C ARG A 339 -6.22 0.18 -6.28
N LEU A 340 -6.73 -0.81 -7.02
CA LEU A 340 -8.17 -1.09 -7.11
C LEU A 340 -8.76 -1.55 -5.77
N ALA A 341 -8.02 -2.35 -4.99
CA ALA A 341 -8.43 -2.74 -3.64
C ALA A 341 -8.56 -1.52 -2.71
N ARG A 342 -7.59 -0.59 -2.71
CA ARG A 342 -7.70 0.70 -2.00
C ARG A 342 -8.78 1.60 -2.59
N ALA A 343 -9.00 1.53 -3.90
CA ALA A 343 -10.04 2.31 -4.59
C ALA A 343 -11.46 1.90 -4.17
N THR A 344 -11.66 0.62 -3.91
CA THR A 344 -12.97 0.04 -3.58
C THR A 344 -13.18 -0.07 -2.07
N GLY A 345 -12.11 -0.08 -1.28
CA GLY A 345 -12.16 -0.21 0.17
C GLY A 345 -12.34 -1.66 0.65
N ILE A 346 -12.25 -2.64 -0.26
CA ILE A 346 -12.36 -4.07 0.04
C ILE A 346 -11.10 -4.82 -0.39
N PRO A 347 -10.71 -5.91 0.31
CA PRO A 347 -9.64 -6.78 -0.16
C PRO A 347 -10.11 -7.51 -1.42
N LEU A 348 -9.31 -7.45 -2.49
CA LEU A 348 -9.61 -8.09 -3.78
C LEU A 348 -8.73 -9.30 -4.09
N ILE A 349 -7.58 -9.40 -3.42
CA ILE A 349 -6.60 -10.45 -3.67
C ILE A 349 -7.03 -11.69 -2.87
N ALA A 350 -7.21 -12.81 -3.57
CA ALA A 350 -7.43 -14.08 -2.91
C ALA A 350 -6.21 -14.44 -2.05
N PRO A 351 -6.38 -14.94 -0.81
CA PRO A 351 -5.24 -15.45 -0.05
C PRO A 351 -4.58 -16.57 -0.86
N SER A 352 -3.27 -16.42 -1.11
CA SER A 352 -2.44 -17.48 -1.70
C SER A 352 -2.71 -18.77 -0.92
N PRO A 353 -3.03 -19.91 -1.57
CA PRO A 353 -3.21 -21.15 -0.83
C PRO A 353 -1.87 -21.46 -0.16
N ALA A 354 -1.82 -21.26 1.16
CA ALA A 354 -0.60 -21.41 1.94
C ALA A 354 0.00 -22.79 1.66
N LYS A 355 1.10 -22.83 0.91
CA LYS A 355 1.91 -24.03 0.83
C LYS A 355 2.48 -24.20 2.24
N ALA A 356 2.23 -25.36 2.87
CA ALA A 356 2.65 -25.64 4.23
C ALA A 356 4.12 -25.21 4.44
N PRO A 357 4.46 -24.58 5.57
CA PRO A 357 5.80 -24.07 5.81
C PRO A 357 6.82 -25.17 5.55
N LYS A 358 7.81 -24.89 4.69
CA LYS A 358 8.98 -25.77 4.57
C LYS A 358 9.59 -25.89 5.96
N ALA A 359 9.69 -27.13 6.43
CA ALA A 359 10.34 -27.43 7.70
C ALA A 359 11.71 -26.75 7.75
N PRO A 360 12.12 -26.21 8.92
CA PRO A 360 13.45 -25.65 9.07
C PRO A 360 14.48 -26.69 8.62
N LYS A 361 15.45 -26.27 7.80
CA LYS A 361 16.58 -27.13 7.42
C LYS A 361 17.24 -27.60 8.71
N GLU A 362 17.08 -28.89 9.05
CA GLU A 362 17.86 -29.51 10.12
C GLU A 362 19.35 -29.33 9.79
N PRO A 363 20.17 -28.91 10.76
CA PRO A 363 21.62 -28.91 10.57
C PRO A 363 22.09 -30.35 10.29
N PRO A 364 23.14 -30.54 9.47
CA PRO A 364 23.60 -31.86 9.07
C PRO A 364 23.93 -32.71 10.29
N ALA A 365 23.18 -33.79 10.48
CA ALA A 365 23.42 -34.78 11.51
C ALA A 365 24.76 -35.47 11.25
N GLY A 366 25.81 -35.08 11.98
CA GLY A 366 27.10 -35.73 11.84
C GLY A 366 28.29 -34.96 12.44
N GLN A 367 28.22 -34.55 13.70
CA GLN A 367 29.42 -34.32 14.52
C GLN A 367 29.16 -34.84 15.94
N PRO A 368 29.79 -35.94 16.37
CA PRO A 368 29.83 -36.35 17.77
C PRO A 368 30.84 -35.49 18.58
N PRO A 369 30.73 -35.49 19.93
CA PRO A 369 31.37 -34.54 20.83
C PRO A 369 32.90 -34.57 20.86
#